data_AF-A0A1Y1Z6R1-F1
#
_entry.id   AF-A0A1Y1Z6R1-F1
#
_cell.length_a   1.000
_cell.length_b   1.000
_cell.length_c   1.000
_cell.angle_alpha   90.00
_cell.angle_beta   90.00
_cell.angle_gamma   90.00
#
_symmetry.space_group_name_H-M   'P 1'
#
loop_
_entity.id
_entity.type
_entity.pdbx_description
1 polymer ?
#
loop_
_entity_poly.entity_id
_entity_poly.type
_entity_poly.pdbx_seq_one_letter_code
_entity_poly.pdbx_strand_id
1 'polypeptide(L)'
;MAQTAGDVLFDESVDILHVRHNFPLLDSKPWLQERLGKAIRQRRQFLRYARDHRAKLDKGSTDLWRPKGTVEARGSMPLLSVSGSTLAPTIASNLRVTDTISLEDAIRDDQSQSSYALSMALDDDDANLKLPHLRDISKGASTFECTLCWTNLNMNKEDSWRKHALSDLRPYLCTFQNCDLKLFSDRHAWFEHEIEHRRTH
;
A
#
# COMPACT_ATOMS: atom_id res chain seq x y z
N MET A 1 -6.61 -29.45 13.67
CA MET A 1 -6.43 -28.23 14.50
C MET A 1 -6.13 -27.07 13.56
N ALA A 2 -7.10 -26.20 13.33
CA ALA A 2 -6.94 -25.04 12.45
C ALA A 2 -6.19 -23.96 13.23
N GLN A 3 -4.97 -23.65 12.79
CA GLN A 3 -4.20 -22.53 13.34
C GLN A 3 -4.87 -21.25 12.85
N THR A 4 -5.50 -20.52 13.77
CA THR A 4 -5.90 -19.13 13.57
C THR A 4 -4.63 -18.33 13.29
N ALA A 5 -4.58 -17.66 12.13
CA ALA A 5 -3.48 -16.77 11.76
C ALA A 5 -3.34 -15.70 12.85
N GLY A 6 -2.38 -15.91 13.76
CA GLY A 6 -2.03 -14.95 14.78
C GLY A 6 -1.58 -13.66 14.10
N ASP A 7 -2.07 -12.54 14.63
CA ASP A 7 -1.65 -11.20 14.27
C ASP A 7 -0.12 -11.13 14.44
N VAL A 8 0.63 -11.26 13.34
CA VAL A 8 2.10 -11.20 13.37
C VAL A 8 2.42 -9.76 13.73
N LEU A 9 2.70 -9.52 15.01
CA LEU A 9 3.08 -8.23 15.52
C LEU A 9 4.31 -7.75 14.74
N PHE A 10 4.12 -6.68 13.96
CA PHE A 10 5.23 -6.01 13.31
C PHE A 10 6.02 -5.28 14.39
N ASP A 11 7.18 -5.83 14.73
CA ASP A 11 8.10 -5.21 15.66
C ASP A 11 8.80 -4.02 15.01
N GLU A 12 8.53 -2.81 15.53
CA GLU A 12 9.17 -1.56 15.13
C GLU A 12 10.68 -1.58 15.38
N SER A 13 11.13 -2.33 16.39
CA SER A 13 12.52 -2.35 16.81
C SER A 13 13.44 -2.82 15.68
N VAL A 14 13.00 -3.80 14.89
CA VAL A 14 13.76 -4.37 13.77
C VAL A 14 13.99 -3.31 12.69
N ASP A 15 12.95 -2.56 12.33
CA ASP A 15 13.05 -1.52 11.29
C ASP A 15 13.88 -0.32 11.76
N ILE A 16 13.78 0.05 13.05
CA ILE A 16 14.59 1.13 13.64
C ILE A 16 16.07 0.73 13.72
N LEU A 17 16.37 -0.50 14.13
CA LEU A 17 17.73 -1.04 14.16
C LEU A 17 18.34 -1.10 12.76
N HIS A 18 17.54 -1.50 11.76
CA HIS A 18 17.97 -1.48 10.37
C HIS A 18 18.38 -0.06 9.92
N VAL A 19 17.58 0.97 10.25
CA VAL A 19 17.92 2.37 9.93
C VAL A 19 19.19 2.81 10.66
N ARG A 20 19.32 2.48 11.96
CA ARG A 20 20.51 2.81 12.75
C ARG A 20 21.79 2.24 12.13
N HIS A 21 21.75 0.98 11.75
CA HIS A 21 22.91 0.29 11.18
C HIS A 21 23.32 0.86 9.82
N ASN A 22 22.35 1.14 8.94
CA ASN A 22 22.63 1.58 7.56
C ASN A 22 22.87 3.09 7.44
N PHE A 23 22.44 3.89 8.42
CA PHE A 23 22.60 5.35 8.40
C PHE A 23 23.28 5.89 9.67
N PRO A 24 24.58 5.60 9.90
CA PRO A 24 25.30 6.06 11.11
C PRO A 24 25.32 7.58 11.27
N LEU A 25 25.26 8.33 10.17
CA LEU A 25 25.20 9.80 10.20
C LEU A 25 23.95 10.35 10.94
N LEU A 26 22.92 9.51 11.13
CA LEU A 26 21.71 9.87 11.85
C LEU A 26 21.82 9.68 13.38
N ASP A 27 22.96 9.25 13.92
CA ASP A 27 23.16 9.06 15.36
C ASP A 27 22.94 10.35 16.17
N SER A 28 23.18 11.51 15.55
CA SER A 28 22.86 12.82 16.12
C SER A 28 21.36 13.15 16.17
N LYS A 29 20.51 12.37 15.49
CA LYS A 29 19.06 12.60 15.32
C LYS A 29 18.25 11.31 15.57
N PRO A 30 18.21 10.80 16.81
CA PRO A 30 17.53 9.54 17.13
C PRO A 30 16.04 9.54 16.78
N TRP A 31 15.36 10.69 16.92
CA TRP A 31 13.95 10.84 16.54
C TRP A 31 13.71 10.58 15.04
N LEU A 32 14.69 10.89 14.18
CA LEU A 32 14.58 10.69 12.74
C LEU A 32 14.81 9.22 12.39
N GLN A 33 15.71 8.54 13.10
CA GLN A 33 15.89 7.09 12.98
C GLN A 33 14.60 6.34 13.32
N GLU A 34 13.97 6.69 14.45
CA GLU A 34 12.68 6.12 14.86
C GLU A 34 11.59 6.40 13.82
N ARG A 35 11.51 7.63 13.32
CA ARG A 35 10.55 8.02 12.28
C ARG A 35 10.70 7.18 11.00
N LEU A 36 11.93 7.02 10.52
CA LEU A 36 12.22 6.21 9.34
C LEU A 36 11.90 4.73 9.58
N GLY A 37 12.25 4.17 10.74
CA GLY A 37 11.93 2.79 11.09
C GLY A 37 10.42 2.55 11.11
N LYS A 38 9.66 3.43 11.75
CA LYS A 38 8.18 3.37 11.74
C LYS A 38 7.60 3.49 10.32
N ALA A 39 8.20 4.31 9.46
CA ALA A 39 7.79 4.43 8.06
C ALA A 39 8.01 3.12 7.28
N ILE A 40 9.15 2.45 7.49
CA ILE A 40 9.44 1.13 6.88
C ILE A 40 8.43 0.10 7.38
N ARG A 41 8.16 0.06 8.68
CA ARG A 41 7.14 -0.82 9.27
C ARG A 41 5.77 -0.64 8.60
N GLN A 42 5.28 0.60 8.50
CA GLN A 42 3.98 0.88 7.90
C GLN A 42 3.87 0.36 6.47
N ARG A 43 4.94 0.52 5.66
CA ARG A 43 4.99 -0.02 4.30
C ARG A 43 4.95 -1.54 4.28
N ARG A 44 5.74 -2.21 5.14
CA ARG A 44 5.72 -3.68 5.27
C ARG A 44 4.35 -4.18 5.71
N GLN A 45 3.69 -3.48 6.62
CA GLN A 45 2.34 -3.80 7.08
C GLN A 45 1.33 -3.71 5.94
N PHE A 46 1.35 -2.62 5.18
CA PHE A 46 0.50 -2.45 4.02
C PHE A 46 0.67 -3.58 2.99
N LEU A 47 1.91 -3.92 2.63
CA LEU A 47 2.19 -4.97 1.64
C LEU A 47 1.72 -6.36 2.10
N ARG A 48 1.85 -6.67 3.39
CA ARG A 48 1.28 -7.92 3.94
C ARG A 48 -0.24 -7.90 3.93
N TYR A 49 -0.84 -6.81 4.40
CA TYR A 49 -2.29 -6.64 4.38
C TYR A 49 -2.85 -6.84 2.97
N ALA A 50 -2.23 -6.24 1.95
CA ALA A 50 -2.66 -6.37 0.56
C ALA A 50 -2.60 -7.83 0.08
N ARG A 51 -1.51 -8.55 0.39
CA ARG A 51 -1.35 -9.98 0.07
C ARG A 51 -2.41 -10.84 0.76
N ASP A 52 -2.60 -10.64 2.07
CA ASP A 52 -3.56 -11.42 2.86
C ASP A 52 -5.00 -11.13 2.43
N HIS A 53 -5.29 -9.88 2.07
CA HIS A 53 -6.56 -9.48 1.51
C HIS A 53 -6.84 -10.19 0.18
N ARG A 54 -5.86 -10.23 -0.74
CA ARG A 54 -5.99 -11.00 -1.99
C ARG A 54 -6.27 -12.48 -1.72
N ALA A 55 -5.51 -13.11 -0.81
CA ALA A 55 -5.70 -14.53 -0.48
C ALA A 55 -7.07 -14.83 0.16
N LYS A 56 -7.70 -13.86 0.84
CA LYS A 56 -9.07 -13.98 1.35
C LYS A 56 -10.10 -13.90 0.21
N LEU A 57 -9.90 -13.01 -0.75
CA LEU A 57 -10.77 -12.91 -1.93
C LEU A 57 -10.79 -14.19 -2.76
N ASP A 58 -9.63 -14.84 -2.93
CA ASP A 58 -9.53 -16.11 -3.67
C ASP A 58 -10.31 -17.26 -3.00
N LYS A 59 -10.43 -17.25 -1.67
CA LYS A 59 -11.17 -18.27 -0.90
C LYS A 59 -12.68 -18.04 -0.89
N GLY A 60 -13.14 -16.81 -1.10
CA GLY A 60 -14.56 -16.40 -0.96
C GLY A 60 -15.50 -16.92 -2.05
N SER A 61 -15.01 -17.59 -3.08
CA SER A 61 -15.84 -18.06 -4.22
C SER A 61 -16.30 -19.52 -4.14
N THR A 62 -15.74 -20.35 -3.24
CA THR A 62 -15.98 -21.80 -3.27
C THR A 62 -17.14 -22.31 -2.40
N ASP A 63 -17.71 -21.49 -1.51
CA ASP A 63 -18.72 -21.93 -0.53
C ASP A 63 -20.19 -21.61 -0.89
N LEU A 64 -20.47 -21.01 -2.06
CA LEU A 64 -21.81 -20.49 -2.38
C LEU A 64 -22.67 -21.33 -3.34
N TRP A 65 -22.22 -22.50 -3.80
CA TRP A 65 -23.06 -23.37 -4.63
C TRP A 65 -22.95 -24.85 -4.25
N ARG A 66 -23.43 -25.18 -3.06
CA ARG A 66 -23.90 -26.54 -2.77
C ARG A 66 -25.42 -26.55 -2.91
N PRO A 67 -26.00 -27.08 -4.01
CA PRO A 67 -27.44 -27.22 -4.09
C PRO A 67 -27.85 -28.25 -3.05
N LYS A 68 -28.46 -27.81 -1.94
CA LYS A 68 -29.16 -28.70 -1.04
C LYS A 68 -30.42 -29.17 -1.78
N GLY A 69 -30.45 -30.46 -2.12
CA GLY A 69 -31.60 -31.09 -2.76
C GLY A 69 -32.86 -31.00 -1.91
N THR A 70 -34.00 -30.88 -2.62
CA THR A 70 -35.35 -31.37 -2.31
C THR A 70 -35.92 -31.13 -0.91
N VAL A 71 -36.94 -30.26 -0.82
CA VAL A 71 -38.24 -30.58 -0.18
C VAL A 71 -39.29 -29.51 -0.56
N GLU A 72 -40.51 -29.98 -0.78
CA GLU A 72 -41.69 -29.27 -1.27
C GLU A 72 -42.19 -28.17 -0.32
N ALA A 73 -42.64 -27.04 -0.88
CA ALA A 73 -43.18 -25.92 -0.13
C ALA A 73 -44.72 -26.01 -0.02
N ARG A 74 -45.23 -26.14 1.21
CA ARG A 74 -46.58 -25.69 1.60
C ARG A 74 -46.51 -24.90 2.90
N GLY A 75 -46.92 -23.62 2.83
CA GLY A 75 -47.70 -22.94 3.88
C GLY A 75 -46.98 -22.20 5.02
N SER A 76 -47.10 -20.87 4.97
CA SER A 76 -47.38 -19.90 6.06
C SER A 76 -46.37 -19.59 7.18
N MET A 77 -46.04 -18.29 7.26
CA MET A 77 -45.52 -17.49 8.42
C MET A 77 -46.61 -17.32 9.51
N PRO A 78 -46.34 -16.97 10.81
CA PRO A 78 -45.66 -15.73 11.31
C PRO A 78 -44.71 -15.93 12.54
N LEU A 79 -43.59 -15.19 12.69
CA LEU A 79 -43.32 -13.86 13.30
C LEU A 79 -42.71 -13.91 14.74
N LEU A 80 -41.63 -13.12 14.90
CA LEU A 80 -40.91 -12.64 16.11
C LEU A 80 -39.90 -13.58 16.80
N SER A 81 -38.61 -13.30 16.59
CA SER A 81 -37.68 -13.10 17.71
C SER A 81 -36.60 -12.10 17.34
N VAL A 82 -36.49 -11.08 18.19
CA VAL A 82 -35.47 -10.04 18.22
C VAL A 82 -34.06 -10.65 18.22
N SER A 83 -33.18 -10.09 17.40
CA SER A 83 -31.75 -10.05 17.67
C SER A 83 -31.26 -8.68 17.22
N GLY A 84 -30.91 -7.86 18.22
CA GLY A 84 -30.34 -6.54 18.01
C GLY A 84 -29.02 -6.67 17.26
N SER A 85 -29.04 -6.32 15.98
CA SER A 85 -27.84 -6.05 15.21
C SER A 85 -27.54 -4.56 15.35
N THR A 86 -26.62 -4.21 16.24
CA THR A 86 -26.04 -2.87 16.28
C THR A 86 -25.20 -2.69 15.02
N LEU A 87 -25.83 -2.22 13.94
CA LEU A 87 -25.14 -1.74 12.76
C LEU A 87 -24.52 -0.38 13.11
N ALA A 88 -23.28 -0.39 13.57
CA ALA A 88 -22.44 0.79 13.46
C ALA A 88 -22.29 1.09 11.95
N PRO A 89 -22.54 2.33 11.48
CA PRO A 89 -22.29 2.68 10.10
C PRO A 89 -20.77 2.64 9.88
N THR A 90 -20.28 1.54 9.31
CA THR A 90 -18.95 1.56 8.71
C THR A 90 -19.10 2.21 7.36
N ILE A 91 -18.51 3.39 7.19
CA ILE A 91 -18.39 4.05 5.90
C ILE A 91 -17.48 3.14 5.07
N ALA A 92 -18.08 2.25 4.28
CA ALA A 92 -17.38 1.55 3.22
C ALA A 92 -16.94 2.61 2.20
N SER A 93 -15.65 2.93 2.21
CA SER A 93 -15.06 3.75 1.15
C SER A 93 -14.94 2.87 -0.09
N ASN A 94 -16.02 2.83 -0.88
CA ASN A 94 -15.99 2.23 -2.21
C ASN A 94 -15.19 3.21 -3.08
N LEU A 95 -13.88 3.02 -3.19
CA LEU A 95 -13.08 3.74 -4.17
C LEU A 95 -13.50 3.25 -5.56
N ARG A 96 -14.56 3.85 -6.10
CA ARG A 96 -14.86 3.77 -7.51
C ARG A 96 -13.88 4.70 -8.20
N VAL A 97 -12.87 4.11 -8.82
CA VAL A 97 -12.05 4.81 -9.81
C VAL A 97 -12.98 5.05 -11.00
N THR A 98 -13.70 6.17 -10.97
CA THR A 98 -14.33 6.72 -12.16
C THR A 98 -13.25 7.45 -12.95
N ASP A 99 -13.12 7.08 -14.22
CA ASP A 99 -12.31 7.75 -15.22
C ASP A 99 -12.52 9.27 -15.20
N THR A 100 -11.65 9.99 -14.50
CA THR A 100 -11.47 11.42 -14.69
C THR A 100 -10.33 11.59 -15.69
N ILE A 101 -10.70 11.69 -16.96
CA ILE A 101 -9.88 12.36 -17.97
C ILE A 101 -9.85 13.84 -17.57
N SER A 102 -8.96 14.20 -16.64
CA SER A 102 -8.59 15.60 -16.42
C SER A 102 -7.59 15.98 -17.49
N LEU A 103 -8.11 16.73 -18.46
CA LEU A 103 -7.36 17.52 -19.40
C LEU A 103 -6.70 18.67 -18.63
N GLU A 104 -5.48 18.45 -18.15
CA GLU A 104 -4.55 19.53 -17.81
C GLU A 104 -3.22 19.28 -18.52
N ASP A 105 -3.10 20.03 -19.60
CA ASP A 105 -1.95 20.14 -20.47
C ASP A 105 -0.85 20.97 -19.76
N ALA A 106 0.39 20.59 -20.03
CA ALA A 106 1.63 21.35 -19.77
C ALA A 106 2.19 21.47 -18.33
N ILE A 107 2.76 20.37 -17.82
CA ILE A 107 4.17 20.40 -17.36
C ILE A 107 4.87 19.18 -17.97
N ARG A 108 5.79 19.44 -18.90
CA ARG A 108 6.62 18.39 -19.52
C ARG A 108 7.51 17.78 -18.45
N ASP A 109 7.32 16.50 -18.18
CA ASP A 109 8.14 15.65 -17.29
C ASP A 109 9.50 15.30 -17.91
N ASP A 110 10.04 16.20 -18.75
CA ASP A 110 11.29 16.06 -19.52
C ASP A 110 12.53 16.49 -18.70
N GLN A 111 12.36 16.75 -17.40
CA GLN A 111 13.50 16.92 -16.51
C GLN A 111 13.82 15.58 -15.90
N SER A 112 14.83 14.92 -16.49
CA SER A 112 15.69 13.90 -15.88
C SER A 112 15.10 13.32 -14.61
N GLN A 113 14.26 12.29 -14.76
CA GLN A 113 13.76 11.49 -13.65
C GLN A 113 14.97 11.15 -12.79
N SER A 114 15.12 11.85 -11.66
CA SER A 114 16.21 11.60 -10.74
C SER A 114 16.15 10.11 -10.42
N SER A 115 17.18 9.38 -10.85
CA SER A 115 17.41 8.02 -10.43
C SER A 115 17.25 8.05 -8.91
N TYR A 116 16.23 7.32 -8.44
CA TYR A 116 15.91 7.19 -7.03
C TYR A 116 17.19 6.69 -6.37
N ALA A 117 17.90 7.61 -5.71
CA ALA A 117 19.17 7.31 -5.10
C ALA A 117 18.91 6.31 -3.98
N LEU A 118 19.31 5.06 -4.22
CA LEU A 118 19.27 4.00 -3.23
C LEU A 118 20.54 4.08 -2.39
N SER A 119 20.38 3.69 -1.12
CA SER A 119 21.38 3.67 -0.06
C SER A 119 22.76 3.22 -0.53
N MET A 120 23.80 3.99 -0.21
CA MET A 120 25.19 3.55 -0.25
C MET A 120 25.45 2.63 0.95
N ALA A 121 24.99 1.38 0.88
CA ALA A 121 25.55 0.32 1.72
C ALA A 121 26.72 -0.30 0.95
N LEU A 122 27.86 -0.42 1.63
CA LEU A 122 29.09 -1.01 1.11
C LEU A 122 28.94 -2.53 1.05
N ASP A 123 28.12 -3.04 0.15
CA ASP A 123 28.10 -4.45 -0.27
C ASP A 123 27.64 -4.54 -1.73
N ASP A 124 28.42 -5.24 -2.54
CA ASP A 124 28.40 -5.28 -4.02
C ASP A 124 27.10 -5.85 -4.63
N ASP A 125 26.21 -6.43 -3.81
CA ASP A 125 24.96 -7.10 -4.22
C ASP A 125 23.70 -6.20 -4.14
N ASP A 126 23.74 -5.07 -3.43
CA ASP A 126 22.60 -4.14 -3.29
C ASP A 126 22.53 -3.07 -4.41
N ALA A 127 23.41 -3.19 -5.40
CA ALA A 127 23.42 -2.36 -6.60
C ALA A 127 22.18 -2.64 -7.47
N ASN A 128 21.05 -2.04 -7.06
CA ASN A 128 19.79 -1.79 -7.77
C ASN A 128 18.54 -2.50 -7.23
N LEU A 129 18.01 -2.09 -6.06
CA LEU A 129 16.59 -2.25 -5.73
C LEU A 129 15.69 -1.50 -6.75
N LYS A 130 15.55 -2.05 -7.96
CA LYS A 130 14.72 -1.51 -9.03
C LYS A 130 13.30 -2.04 -8.90
N LEU A 131 12.33 -1.17 -9.20
CA LEU A 131 10.98 -1.64 -9.48
C LEU A 131 11.03 -2.61 -10.68
N PRO A 132 10.29 -3.73 -10.64
CA PRO A 132 10.17 -4.63 -11.78
C PRO A 132 9.62 -3.86 -13.00
N HIS A 133 10.07 -4.22 -14.20
CA HIS A 133 9.60 -3.57 -15.42
C HIS A 133 8.16 -4.01 -15.70
N LEU A 134 7.33 -3.13 -16.28
CA LEU A 134 5.94 -3.47 -16.65
C LEU A 134 5.86 -4.76 -17.48
N ARG A 135 6.83 -5.00 -18.39
CA ARG A 135 6.85 -6.19 -19.25
C ARG A 135 6.96 -7.49 -18.46
N ASP A 136 7.71 -7.47 -17.35
CA ASP A 136 7.94 -8.66 -16.51
C ASP A 136 6.68 -9.06 -15.74
N ILE A 137 5.87 -8.06 -15.39
CA ILE A 137 4.66 -8.23 -14.58
C ILE A 137 3.46 -8.52 -15.47
N SER A 138 3.29 -7.76 -16.56
CA SER A 138 2.17 -7.93 -17.48
C SER A 138 2.32 -9.18 -18.33
N LYS A 139 3.55 -9.62 -18.62
CA LYS A 139 3.84 -10.75 -19.51
C LYS A 139 3.14 -10.62 -20.88
N GLY A 140 2.93 -9.38 -21.34
CA GLY A 140 2.25 -9.06 -22.58
C GLY A 140 0.72 -9.00 -22.51
N ALA A 141 0.11 -9.23 -21.34
CA ALA A 141 -1.33 -9.08 -21.16
C ALA A 141 -1.75 -7.60 -21.07
N SER A 142 -2.93 -7.28 -21.60
CA SER A 142 -3.54 -5.94 -21.47
C SER A 142 -4.05 -5.67 -20.06
N THR A 143 -4.44 -6.73 -19.34
CA THR A 143 -4.83 -6.68 -17.94
C THR A 143 -3.93 -7.60 -17.14
N PHE A 144 -3.40 -7.12 -16.03
CA PHE A 144 -2.47 -7.86 -15.19
C PHE A 144 -2.66 -7.48 -13.72
N GLU A 145 -2.15 -8.30 -12.83
CA GLU A 145 -2.23 -8.04 -11.39
C GLU A 145 -0.96 -7.34 -10.88
N CYS A 146 -1.14 -6.30 -10.07
CA CYS A 146 -0.03 -5.65 -9.37
C CYS A 146 0.56 -6.55 -8.27
N THR A 147 1.87 -6.68 -8.20
CA THR A 147 2.56 -7.49 -7.17
C THR A 147 2.64 -6.82 -5.78
N LEU A 148 2.31 -5.52 -5.69
CA LEU A 148 2.34 -4.75 -4.44
C LEU A 148 0.96 -4.70 -3.78
N CYS A 149 -0.04 -4.13 -4.48
CA CYS A 149 -1.40 -3.99 -3.96
C CYS A 149 -2.36 -5.13 -4.37
N TRP A 150 -1.96 -6.05 -5.26
CA TRP A 150 -2.77 -7.19 -5.71
C TRP A 150 -4.08 -6.81 -6.43
N THR A 151 -4.14 -5.59 -6.97
CA THR A 151 -5.25 -5.10 -7.80
C THR A 151 -5.02 -5.40 -9.28
N ASN A 152 -6.09 -5.62 -10.04
CA ASN A 152 -6.02 -5.77 -11.48
C ASN A 152 -5.89 -4.39 -12.13
N LEU A 153 -4.87 -4.23 -12.97
CA LEU A 153 -4.53 -3.01 -13.67
C LEU A 153 -4.67 -3.20 -15.18
N ASN A 154 -4.99 -2.11 -15.87
CA ASN A 154 -4.98 -2.02 -17.33
C ASN A 154 -4.13 -0.81 -17.71
N MET A 155 -2.84 -1.02 -17.94
CA MET A 155 -1.90 0.03 -18.34
C MET A 155 -0.81 -0.55 -19.23
N ASN A 156 -0.36 0.26 -20.18
CA ASN A 156 0.61 -0.13 -21.21
C ASN A 156 1.87 0.74 -21.23
N LYS A 157 1.92 1.78 -20.39
CA LYS A 157 3.07 2.69 -20.25
C LYS A 157 3.86 2.37 -18.99
N GLU A 158 5.19 2.30 -19.14
CA GLU A 158 6.11 2.08 -18.02
C GLU A 158 5.96 3.18 -16.95
N ASP A 159 5.81 4.44 -17.36
CA ASP A 159 5.68 5.56 -16.41
C ASP A 159 4.41 5.46 -15.56
N SER A 160 3.29 5.01 -16.15
CA SER A 160 2.04 4.78 -15.40
C SER A 160 2.22 3.66 -14.38
N TRP A 161 2.93 2.59 -14.75
CA TRP A 161 3.28 1.50 -13.84
C TRP A 161 4.17 1.99 -12.69
N ARG A 162 5.22 2.75 -12.99
CA ARG A 162 6.12 3.31 -11.97
C ARG A 162 5.39 4.25 -11.02
N LYS A 163 4.51 5.12 -11.54
CA LYS A 163 3.68 6.01 -10.72
C LYS A 163 2.76 5.22 -9.79
N HIS A 164 2.11 4.16 -10.29
CA HIS A 164 1.29 3.28 -9.46
C HIS A 164 2.11 2.59 -8.36
N ALA A 165 3.22 1.96 -8.72
CA ALA A 165 4.06 1.24 -7.76
C ALA A 165 4.63 2.16 -6.68
N LEU A 166 5.07 3.37 -7.03
CA LEU A 166 5.52 4.38 -6.05
C LEU A 166 4.36 4.89 -5.19
N SER A 167 3.16 4.99 -5.74
CA SER A 167 1.97 5.35 -4.94
C SER A 167 1.67 4.33 -3.86
N ASP A 168 1.78 3.03 -4.18
CA ASP A 168 1.63 1.93 -3.22
C ASP A 168 2.75 1.94 -2.16
N LEU A 169 3.99 2.22 -2.57
CA LEU A 169 5.14 2.25 -1.65
C LEU A 169 5.17 3.50 -0.77
N ARG A 170 4.54 4.61 -1.18
CA ARG A 170 4.57 5.91 -0.50
C ARG A 170 5.99 6.29 -0.05
N PRO A 171 6.95 6.46 -0.96
CA PRO A 171 8.37 6.52 -0.62
C PRO A 171 8.76 7.78 0.15
N TYR A 172 7.98 8.86 0.05
CA TYR A 172 8.31 10.13 0.66
C TYR A 172 7.72 10.27 2.07
N LEU A 173 8.45 10.91 2.96
CA LEU A 173 8.02 11.20 4.34
C LEU A 173 8.53 12.55 4.83
N CYS A 174 7.79 13.20 5.72
CA CYS A 174 8.21 14.46 6.31
C CYS A 174 9.42 14.30 7.24
N THR A 175 10.43 15.16 7.09
CA THR A 175 11.67 15.14 7.88
C THR A 175 11.72 16.21 8.98
N PHE A 176 10.58 16.71 9.46
CA PHE A 176 10.50 17.63 10.59
C PHE A 176 10.11 16.91 11.88
N GLN A 177 10.80 17.22 12.99
CA GLN A 177 10.60 16.55 14.27
C GLN A 177 9.17 16.74 14.82
N ASN A 178 8.61 17.93 14.65
CA ASN A 178 7.31 18.33 15.21
C ASN A 178 6.12 18.03 14.27
N CYS A 179 6.34 17.30 13.18
CA CYS A 179 5.28 16.88 12.27
C CYS A 179 4.86 15.44 12.56
N ASP A 180 3.61 15.07 12.32
CA ASP A 180 3.20 13.67 12.41
C ASP A 180 3.93 12.79 11.37
N LEU A 181 3.94 11.48 11.60
CA LEU A 181 4.47 10.53 10.62
C LEU A 181 3.50 10.42 9.43
N LYS A 182 3.68 11.29 8.45
CA LYS A 182 2.91 11.30 7.20
C LYS A 182 3.76 10.73 6.06
N LEU A 183 3.21 9.70 5.39
CA LEU A 183 3.78 9.10 4.17
C LEU A 183 3.04 9.64 2.94
N PHE A 184 3.78 9.93 1.88
CA PHE A 184 3.24 10.50 0.65
C PHE A 184 3.52 9.58 -0.53
N SER A 185 2.50 9.33 -1.34
CA SER A 185 2.57 8.67 -2.64
C SER A 185 3.19 9.57 -3.71
N ASP A 186 2.90 10.87 -3.62
CA ASP A 186 3.30 11.88 -4.59
C ASP A 186 4.46 12.74 -4.09
N ARG A 187 5.41 13.04 -4.99
CA ARG A 187 6.60 13.83 -4.68
C ARG A 187 6.25 15.30 -4.48
N HIS A 188 5.38 15.85 -5.31
CA HIS A 188 5.02 17.27 -5.24
C HIS A 188 4.29 17.56 -3.94
N ALA A 189 3.35 16.71 -3.54
CA ALA A 189 2.63 16.82 -2.26
C ALA A 189 3.57 16.76 -1.05
N TRP A 190 4.58 15.88 -1.08
CA TRP A 190 5.62 15.83 -0.04
C TRP A 190 6.48 17.11 -0.02
N PHE A 191 6.91 17.58 -1.20
CA PHE A 191 7.79 18.72 -1.33
C PHE A 191 7.11 20.03 -0.89
N GLU A 192 5.85 20.23 -1.29
CA GLU A 192 5.04 21.37 -0.86
C GLU A 192 4.86 21.37 0.66
N HIS A 193 4.56 20.20 1.23
CA HIS A 193 4.45 20.03 2.67
C HIS A 193 5.77 20.35 3.40
N GLU A 194 6.92 19.92 2.88
CA GLU A 194 8.22 20.29 3.47
C GLU A 194 8.48 21.80 3.38
N ILE A 195 8.14 22.46 2.28
CA ILE A 195 8.31 23.91 2.14
C ILE A 195 7.44 24.66 3.15
N GLU A 196 6.19 24.24 3.33
CA GLU A 196 5.28 24.85 4.30
C GLU A 196 5.84 24.75 5.73
N HIS A 197 6.36 23.58 6.10
CA HIS A 197 7.03 23.40 7.39
C HIS A 197 8.30 24.26 7.55
N ARG A 198 9.07 24.47 6.47
CA ARG A 198 10.24 25.37 6.51
C ARG A 198 9.90 26.85 6.66
N ARG A 199 8.69 27.27 6.27
CA ARG A 199 8.26 28.68 6.37
C ARG A 199 7.68 29.02 7.74
N THR A 200 7.23 28.00 8.47
CA THR A 200 6.57 28.13 9.78
C THR A 200 7.52 27.93 10.96
N HIS A 201 8.76 27.53 10.68
CA HIS A 201 9.87 27.33 11.63
C HIS A 201 11.04 28.24 11.29
#